data_AF-A0A382UE44-F1
#
_entry.id   AF-A0A382UE44-F1
#
_cell.length_a   1.000
_cell.length_b   1.000
_cell.length_c   1.000
_cell.angle_alpha   90.00
_cell.angle_beta   90.00
_cell.angle_gamma   90.00
#
_symmetry.space_group_name_H-M   'P 1'
#
loop_
_entity.id
_entity.type
_entity.pdbx_description
1 polymer ?
#
loop_
_entity_poly.entity_id
_entity_poly.type
_entity_poly.pdbx_seq_one_letter_code
_entity_poly.pdbx_strand_id
1 'polypeptide(L)'
;MTDLFDFKNRKRCFAVVGHPVMHSKSPQIHEAFARQCNVSLSYEAIALDPIAFEQGVRNLQAGGMAGLNVTLPFKEAAFRLSDEVSERARIAN
;
A
#
# COMPACT_ATOMS: atom_id res chain seq x y z
N MET A 1 14.78 -22.55 13.43
CA MET A 1 14.27 -23.11 12.17
C MET A 1 12.83 -22.65 12.06
N THR A 2 12.55 -21.65 11.24
CA THR A 2 11.17 -21.19 11.00
C THR A 2 10.46 -22.29 10.22
N ASP A 3 9.36 -22.81 10.75
CA ASP A 3 8.59 -23.86 10.10
C ASP A 3 8.09 -23.37 8.74
N LEU A 4 8.35 -24.15 7.69
CA LEU A 4 7.96 -23.87 6.32
C LEU A 4 6.43 -23.79 6.15
N PHE A 5 5.68 -24.34 7.13
CA PHE A 5 4.23 -24.37 7.18
C PHE A 5 3.63 -23.45 8.25
N ASP A 6 4.38 -22.49 8.79
CA ASP A 6 3.84 -21.49 9.71
C ASP A 6 2.97 -20.45 8.98
N PHE A 7 1.78 -20.88 8.56
CA PHE A 7 0.77 -20.03 7.94
C PHE A 7 0.20 -18.99 8.91
N LYS A 8 0.43 -19.14 10.22
CA LYS A 8 -0.05 -18.20 11.24
C LYS A 8 0.77 -16.92 11.28
N ASN A 9 1.97 -16.91 10.69
CA ASN A 9 2.89 -15.78 10.74
C ASN A 9 3.23 -15.18 9.37
N ARG A 10 2.26 -15.16 8.44
CA ARG A 10 2.44 -14.44 7.18
C ARG A 10 2.49 -12.93 7.42
N LYS A 11 3.69 -12.37 7.26
CA LYS A 11 3.92 -10.93 7.22
C LYS A 11 3.07 -10.30 6.11
N ARG A 12 2.18 -9.37 6.45
CA ARG A 12 1.36 -8.66 5.46
C ARG A 12 2.18 -7.54 4.81
N CYS A 13 2.10 -7.41 3.50
CA CYS A 13 2.84 -6.40 2.75
C CYS A 13 1.94 -5.19 2.43
N PHE A 14 2.40 -3.99 2.78
CA PHE A 14 1.75 -2.72 2.49
C PHE A 14 2.70 -1.79 1.77
N ALA A 15 2.18 -0.77 1.09
CA ALA A 15 3.02 0.24 0.47
C ALA A 15 2.36 1.61 0.40
N VAL A 16 3.16 2.63 0.15
CA VAL A 16 2.72 3.91 -0.40
C VAL A 16 3.08 3.98 -1.88
N VAL A 17 2.12 4.30 -2.73
CA VAL A 17 2.33 4.47 -4.18
C VAL A 17 2.21 5.94 -4.58
N GLY A 18 3.09 6.39 -5.48
CA GLY A 18 3.14 7.78 -5.95
C GLY A 18 4.22 7.99 -7.00
N HIS A 19 4.32 9.20 -7.55
CA HIS A 19 5.37 9.57 -8.50
C HIS A 19 5.66 11.08 -8.44
N PRO A 20 6.79 11.53 -7.86
CA PRO A 20 7.80 10.75 -7.12
C PRO A 20 7.33 10.34 -5.71
N VAL A 21 7.87 9.24 -5.17
CA VAL A 21 7.49 8.72 -3.83
C VAL A 21 8.65 8.27 -2.93
N MET A 22 9.87 8.14 -3.48
CA MET A 22 11.01 7.56 -2.75
C MET A 22 11.46 8.35 -1.51
N HIS A 23 11.09 9.62 -1.41
CA HIS A 23 11.36 10.47 -0.24
C HIS A 23 10.30 10.33 0.87
N SER A 24 9.31 9.47 0.68
CA SER A 24 8.24 9.26 1.66
C SER A 24 8.81 8.69 2.97
N LYS A 25 8.40 9.28 4.09
CA LYS A 25 8.69 8.77 5.44
C LYS A 25 7.71 7.68 5.88
N SER A 26 6.65 7.41 5.09
CA SER A 26 5.63 6.41 5.44
C SER A 26 6.21 5.02 5.76
N PRO A 27 7.19 4.47 5.02
CA PRO A 27 7.84 3.21 5.39
C PRO A 27 8.36 3.20 6.83
N GLN A 28 9.16 4.20 7.20
CA GLN A 28 9.74 4.32 8.53
C GLN A 28 8.67 4.46 9.62
N ILE A 29 7.62 5.26 9.35
CA ILE A 29 6.52 5.48 10.29
C ILE A 29 5.71 4.20 10.51
N HIS A 30 5.31 3.51 9.44
CA HIS A 30 4.51 2.30 9.53
C HIS A 30 5.29 1.12 10.13
N GLU A 31 6.58 0.97 9.82
CA GLU A 31 7.44 -0.02 10.47
C GLU A 31 7.67 0.29 11.96
N ALA A 32 7.76 1.56 12.35
CA ALA A 32 7.84 1.95 13.76
C ALA A 32 6.56 1.59 14.51
N PHE A 33 5.37 1.90 13.96
CA PHE A 33 4.10 1.52 14.56
C PHE A 33 3.90 0.00 14.61
N ALA A 34 4.28 -0.71 13.55
CA ALA A 34 4.23 -2.16 13.52
C ALA A 34 5.00 -2.79 14.68
N ARG A 35 6.23 -2.30 14.93
CA ARG A 35 7.05 -2.75 16.08
C ARG A 35 6.42 -2.38 17.42
N GLN A 36 5.92 -1.16 17.58
CA GLN A 36 5.28 -0.70 18.82
C GLN A 36 4.02 -1.49 19.17
N CYS A 37 3.24 -1.87 18.16
CA CYS A 37 1.98 -2.59 18.32
C CYS A 37 2.12 -4.11 18.22
N ASN A 38 3.35 -4.64 18.10
CA ASN A 38 3.62 -6.06 17.87
C ASN A 38 2.83 -6.66 16.68
N VAL A 39 2.77 -5.91 15.57
CA VAL A 39 2.12 -6.31 14.32
C VAL A 39 3.18 -6.72 13.29
N SER A 40 3.03 -7.91 12.70
CA SER A 40 3.92 -8.42 11.66
C SER A 40 3.50 -7.90 10.27
N LEU A 41 4.17 -6.86 9.78
CA LEU A 41 3.99 -6.32 8.43
C LEU A 41 5.28 -5.80 7.80
N SER A 42 5.31 -5.65 6.48
CA SER A 42 6.30 -4.83 5.74
C SER A 42 5.59 -3.62 5.15
N TYR A 43 6.34 -2.53 5.00
CA TYR A 43 5.83 -1.31 4.39
C TYR A 43 6.89 -0.68 3.47
N GLU A 44 6.56 -0.47 2.20
CA GLU A 44 7.49 0.04 1.19
C GLU A 44 6.98 1.30 0.48
N ALA A 45 7.87 2.01 -0.22
CA ALA A 45 7.50 3.10 -1.14
C ALA A 45 7.71 2.62 -2.57
N ILE A 46 6.65 2.65 -3.38
CA ILE A 46 6.66 2.08 -4.74
C ILE A 46 6.30 3.17 -5.74
N ALA A 47 7.26 3.50 -6.61
CA ALA A 47 7.00 4.40 -7.73
C ALA A 47 6.22 3.68 -8.82
N LEU A 48 5.05 4.21 -9.19
CA LEU A 48 4.30 3.74 -10.36
C LEU A 48 4.42 4.75 -11.50
N ASP A 49 4.29 4.26 -12.73
CA ASP A 49 4.21 5.10 -13.92
C ASP A 49 2.81 5.76 -13.97
N PRO A 50 2.72 7.09 -14.14
CA PRO A 50 1.43 7.76 -14.26
C PRO A 50 0.53 7.29 -15.40
N ILE A 51 1.09 6.81 -16.51
CA ILE A 51 0.33 6.30 -17.64
C ILE A 51 -0.22 4.89 -17.35
N ALA A 52 0.48 4.11 -16.53
CA ALA A 52 0.14 2.72 -16.23
C ALA A 52 -0.31 2.49 -14.78
N PHE A 53 -0.80 3.52 -14.09
CA PHE A 53 -1.14 3.47 -12.66
C PHE A 53 -2.12 2.33 -12.33
N GLU A 54 -3.24 2.23 -13.06
CA GLU A 54 -4.25 1.20 -12.81
C GLU A 54 -3.68 -0.21 -12.95
N GLN A 55 -2.93 -0.48 -14.03
CA GLN A 55 -2.29 -1.77 -14.22
C GLN A 55 -1.26 -2.06 -13.11
N GLY A 56 -0.52 -1.03 -12.67
CA GLY A 56 0.39 -1.10 -11.54
C GLY A 56 -0.32 -1.53 -10.25
N VAL A 57 -1.47 -0.92 -9.93
CA VAL A 57 -2.28 -1.31 -8.76
C VAL A 57 -2.79 -2.75 -8.88
N ARG A 58 -3.30 -3.15 -10.05
CA ARG A 58 -3.78 -4.53 -10.28
C ARG A 58 -2.64 -5.55 -10.13
N ASN A 59 -1.44 -5.23 -10.62
CA ASN A 59 -0.25 -6.08 -10.47
C ASN A 59 0.16 -6.22 -8.99
N LEU A 60 0.15 -5.12 -8.24
CA LEU A 60 0.44 -5.14 -6.81
C LEU A 60 -0.58 -5.99 -6.04
N GLN A 61 -1.87 -5.85 -6.38
CA GLN A 61 -2.94 -6.65 -5.78
C GLN A 61 -2.76 -8.15 -6.10
N ALA A 62 -2.51 -8.50 -7.37
CA ALA A 62 -2.23 -9.87 -7.80
C ALA A 62 -0.95 -10.44 -7.15
N GLY A 63 0.03 -9.59 -6.87
CA GLY A 63 1.26 -9.93 -6.15
C GLY A 63 1.07 -10.11 -4.64
N GLY A 64 -0.14 -9.97 -4.12
CA GLY A 64 -0.46 -10.22 -2.70
C GLY A 64 -0.28 -9.03 -1.78
N MET A 65 -0.24 -7.80 -2.30
CA MET A 65 -0.27 -6.59 -1.46
C MET A 65 -1.57 -6.52 -0.67
N ALA A 66 -1.46 -6.36 0.65
CA ALA A 66 -2.60 -6.31 1.56
C ALA A 66 -3.30 -4.94 1.58
N GLY A 67 -2.64 -3.88 1.11
CA GLY A 67 -3.21 -2.53 1.01
C GLY A 67 -2.21 -1.48 0.58
N LEU A 68 -2.71 -0.36 0.05
CA LEU A 68 -1.90 0.73 -0.46
C LEU A 68 -2.36 2.06 0.14
N ASN A 69 -1.42 2.88 0.62
CA ASN A 69 -1.63 4.32 0.67
C ASN A 69 -1.32 4.90 -0.72
N VAL A 70 -2.05 5.94 -1.11
CA VAL A 70 -1.89 6.59 -2.42
C VAL A 70 -1.56 8.06 -2.23
N THR A 71 -0.52 8.55 -2.90
CA THR A 71 -0.13 9.97 -2.91
C THR A 71 -0.08 10.53 -4.33
N LEU A 72 0.38 11.77 -4.47
CA LEU A 72 0.49 12.47 -5.75
C LEU A 72 1.21 11.61 -6.82
N PRO A 73 0.75 11.65 -8.08
CA PRO A 73 -0.45 12.34 -8.59
C PRO A 73 -1.72 11.46 -8.60
N PHE A 74 -1.74 10.33 -7.89
CA PHE A 74 -2.66 9.23 -8.19
C PHE A 74 -3.97 9.20 -7.41
N LYS A 75 -4.24 10.19 -6.53
CA LYS A 75 -5.39 10.13 -5.62
C LYS A 75 -6.74 10.00 -6.34
N GLU A 76 -6.97 10.81 -7.38
CA GLU A 76 -8.20 10.73 -8.16
C GLU A 76 -8.32 9.44 -8.97
N ALA A 77 -7.19 8.96 -9.52
CA ALA A 77 -7.17 7.70 -10.27
C ALA A 77 -7.49 6.51 -9.35
N ALA A 78 -6.95 6.51 -8.12
CA ALA A 78 -7.28 5.52 -7.11
C ALA A 78 -8.75 5.61 -6.68
N PHE A 79 -9.30 6.83 -6.51
CA PHE A 79 -10.71 7.00 -6.20
C PHE A 79 -11.62 6.39 -7.27
N ARG A 80 -11.31 6.59 -8.56
CA ARG A 80 -12.07 6.00 -9.68
C ARG A 80 -11.88 4.49 -9.82
N LEU A 81 -10.72 3.97 -9.43
CA LEU A 81 -10.40 2.54 -9.54
C LEU A 81 -11.04 1.69 -8.44
N SER A 82 -11.32 2.27 -7.27
CA SER A 82 -11.89 1.54 -6.12
C SER A 82 -13.31 1.05 -6.38
N ASP A 83 -13.57 -0.22 -6.08
CA ASP A 83 -14.93 -0.80 -6.13
C ASP A 83 -15.87 -0.13 -5.12
N GLU A 84 -15.33 0.24 -3.96
CA GLU A 84 -16.04 0.94 -2.90
C GLU A 84 -15.26 2.17 -2.42
N VAL A 85 -15.97 3.27 -2.21
CA VAL A 85 -15.43 4.51 -1.66
C VAL A 85 -16.19 4.91 -0.39
N SER A 86 -15.46 5.26 0.66
CA SER A 86 -16.07 5.77 1.89
C SER A 86 -16.74 7.13 1.64
N GLU A 87 -17.71 7.49 2.48
CA GLU A 87 -18.38 8.79 2.38
C GLU A 87 -17.40 9.97 2.50
N ARG A 88 -16.40 9.85 3.39
CA ARG A 88 -15.34 10.85 3.53
C ARG A 88 -14.53 11.02 2.25
N ALA A 89 -14.29 9.93 1.53
CA ALA A 89 -13.59 9.99 0.25
C ALA A 89 -14.44 10.66 -0.83
N ARG A 90 -15.77 10.42 -0.85
CA ARG A 90 -16.69 11.08 -1.79
C ARG A 90 -16.77 12.59 -1.59
N ILE A 91 -16.73 13.04 -0.33
CA ILE A 91 -16.79 14.48 0.01
C ILE A 91 -15.50 15.21 -0.36
N ALA A 92 -14.35 14.53 -0.28
CA ALA A 92 -13.03 15.12 -0.46
C ALA A 92 -12.51 15.11 -1.91
N ASN A 93 -13.28 14.55 -2.85
CA ASN A 93 -12.93 14.41 -4.26
C ASN A 93 -13.84 15.27 -5.13
#